data_AF-A0A935P189-F1
#
_entry.id   AF-A0A935P189-F1
#
_cell.length_a   1.000
_cell.length_b   1.000
_cell.length_c   1.000
_cell.angle_alpha   90.00
_cell.angle_beta   90.00
_cell.angle_gamma   90.00
#
_symmetry.space_group_name_H-M   'P 1'
#
loop_
_entity.id
_entity.type
_entity.pdbx_description
1 polymer ?
#
loop_
_entity_poly.entity_id
_entity_poly.type
_entity_poly.pdbx_seq_one_letter_code
_entity_poly.pdbx_strand_id
1 'polypeptide(L)'
;MPRPSHVPTDFVTSYRSLDVELVGGRGHYDAAIEAVLAAETSVWIATANLKELMIEDGRARPGVRRARGRSSYRSILEVLADHARRGVELRVLHADRPSGPFRAELARHPVLDEGGLALRLCPRNHMKAVIVDGRRLYLGSANWTGAGLGARGATRRNFELGVMTEDTRVLDHVQGLYQHLWSGGACGACGLRERCPGPLDLLEQLSADVPAPAHLAAGSPAAPGSPAAAASPAAPATVVRVSPRRRAKSKPTRRRRAARPS
;
A
#
# COMPACT_ATOMS: atom_id res chain seq x y z
N MET A 1 18.82 37.29 0.95
CA MET A 1 17.84 36.48 1.71
C MET A 1 18.43 35.11 1.95
N PRO A 2 18.39 34.56 3.18
CA PRO A 2 18.82 33.17 3.40
C PRO A 2 17.97 32.25 2.50
N ARG A 3 18.61 31.32 1.79
CA ARG A 3 17.88 30.28 1.04
C ARG A 3 16.97 29.56 2.03
N PRO A 4 15.67 29.36 1.73
CA PRO A 4 14.83 28.52 2.57
C PRO A 4 15.51 27.15 2.69
N SER A 5 15.58 26.63 3.91
CA SER A 5 15.99 25.26 4.20
C SER A 5 15.29 24.32 3.22
N HIS A 6 16.04 23.52 2.47
CA HIS A 6 15.53 22.64 1.42
C HIS A 6 14.46 21.70 2.00
N VAL A 7 13.18 22.02 1.79
CA VAL A 7 12.09 21.13 2.17
C VAL A 7 12.15 19.94 1.20
N PRO A 8 12.32 18.69 1.66
CA PRO A 8 12.45 17.53 0.76
C PRO A 8 11.25 17.33 -0.18
N THR A 9 10.12 17.98 0.10
CA THR A 9 8.91 17.95 -0.73
C THR A 9 8.90 18.95 -1.88
N ASP A 10 9.79 19.94 -1.86
CA ASP A 10 9.75 21.08 -2.77
C ASP A 10 10.92 20.98 -3.75
N PHE A 11 10.67 20.37 -4.90
CA PHE A 11 11.69 20.22 -5.94
C PHE A 11 11.10 20.31 -7.35
N VAL A 12 11.93 20.76 -8.28
CA VAL A 12 11.70 20.66 -9.73
C VAL A 12 13.00 20.15 -10.33
N THR A 13 12.93 19.07 -11.11
CA THR A 13 14.09 18.53 -11.81
C THR A 13 14.37 19.32 -13.08
N SER A 14 15.63 19.38 -13.50
CA SER A 14 16.02 20.06 -14.75
C SER A 14 15.44 19.35 -15.97
N TYR A 15 15.10 20.11 -17.01
CA TYR A 15 14.66 19.56 -18.29
C TYR A 15 15.70 18.62 -18.91
N ARG A 16 15.24 17.48 -19.43
CA ARG A 16 16.03 16.49 -20.18
C ARG A 16 15.13 15.47 -20.85
N SER A 17 15.71 14.67 -21.74
CA SER A 17 15.05 13.48 -22.30
C SER A 17 14.75 12.44 -21.22
N LEU A 18 13.58 11.81 -21.34
CA LEU A 18 13.08 10.77 -20.46
C LEU A 18 12.43 9.68 -21.33
N ASP A 19 12.83 8.43 -21.09
CA ASP A 19 12.14 7.28 -21.66
C ASP A 19 10.91 6.98 -20.80
N VAL A 20 9.74 7.21 -21.38
CA VAL A 20 8.45 7.02 -20.72
C VAL A 20 7.47 6.34 -21.65
N GLU A 21 6.66 5.46 -21.10
CA GLU A 21 5.43 5.01 -21.74
C GLU A 21 4.28 5.88 -21.25
N LEU A 22 3.52 6.48 -22.17
CA LEU A 22 2.29 7.19 -21.82
C LEU A 22 1.15 6.19 -21.64
N VAL A 23 0.50 6.22 -20.48
CA VAL A 23 -0.46 5.20 -20.06
C VAL A 23 -1.88 5.79 -19.97
N GLY A 24 -2.85 5.08 -20.56
CA GLY A 24 -4.26 5.41 -20.51
C GLY A 24 -5.18 4.20 -20.53
N GLY A 25 -6.38 4.32 -19.95
CA GLY A 25 -7.42 3.28 -20.01
C GLY A 25 -6.98 1.93 -19.43
N ARG A 26 -7.00 0.87 -20.24
CA ARG A 26 -6.54 -0.48 -19.83
C ARG A 26 -5.02 -0.52 -19.61
N GLY A 27 -4.25 0.36 -20.26
CA GLY A 27 -2.80 0.43 -20.07
C GLY A 27 -2.39 0.63 -18.60
N HIS A 28 -3.23 1.24 -17.75
CA HIS A 28 -2.94 1.35 -16.31
C HIS A 28 -2.88 0.00 -15.62
N TYR A 29 -3.70 -0.95 -16.07
CA TYR A 29 -3.65 -2.33 -15.62
C TYR A 29 -2.35 -2.96 -16.12
N ASP A 30 -2.12 -2.89 -17.43
CA ASP A 30 -1.01 -3.60 -18.09
C ASP A 30 0.37 -3.05 -17.65
N ALA A 31 0.44 -1.77 -17.29
CA ALA A 31 1.66 -1.15 -16.78
C ALA A 31 1.82 -1.39 -15.27
N ALA A 32 0.87 -0.92 -14.45
CA ALA A 32 1.04 -0.91 -12.99
C ALA A 32 0.75 -2.27 -12.35
N ILE A 33 -0.34 -2.93 -12.73
CA ILE A 33 -0.73 -4.21 -12.11
C ILE A 33 0.23 -5.31 -12.53
N GLU A 34 0.52 -5.47 -13.83
CA GLU A 34 1.46 -6.50 -14.28
C GLU A 34 2.87 -6.31 -13.70
N ALA A 35 3.32 -5.06 -13.52
CA ALA A 35 4.58 -4.80 -12.80
C ALA A 35 4.52 -5.31 -11.36
N VAL A 36 3.42 -5.08 -10.63
CA VAL A 36 3.24 -5.65 -9.28
C VAL A 36 3.20 -7.18 -9.30
N LEU A 37 2.52 -7.81 -10.27
CA LEU A 37 2.46 -9.27 -10.39
C LEU A 37 3.86 -9.87 -10.59
N ALA A 38 4.74 -9.16 -11.28
CA ALA A 38 6.11 -9.57 -11.57
C ALA A 38 7.12 -9.23 -10.45
N ALA A 39 6.69 -8.60 -9.35
CA ALA A 39 7.61 -8.09 -8.32
C ALA A 39 8.40 -9.20 -7.60
N GLU A 40 9.69 -8.96 -7.42
CA GLU A 40 10.64 -9.92 -6.83
C GLU A 40 11.18 -9.51 -5.46
N THR A 41 11.28 -8.20 -5.20
CA THR A 41 11.96 -7.64 -4.02
C THR A 41 11.08 -6.67 -3.23
N SER A 42 10.36 -5.76 -3.90
CA SER A 42 9.55 -4.75 -3.21
C SER A 42 8.42 -4.18 -4.07
N VAL A 43 7.34 -3.79 -3.40
CA VAL A 43 6.21 -3.05 -3.97
C VAL A 43 5.82 -1.92 -3.03
N TRP A 44 6.07 -0.67 -3.43
CA TRP A 44 5.71 0.53 -2.66
C TRP A 44 4.62 1.29 -3.40
N ILE A 45 3.45 1.40 -2.77
CA ILE A 45 2.28 2.06 -3.35
C ILE A 45 2.00 3.33 -2.57
N ALA A 46 1.85 4.45 -3.27
CA ALA A 46 1.19 5.64 -2.74
C ALA A 46 -0.12 5.84 -3.49
N THR A 47 -1.22 6.07 -2.76
CA THR A 47 -2.53 6.34 -3.35
C THR A 47 -3.37 7.20 -2.42
N ALA A 48 -4.32 7.99 -2.93
CA ALA A 48 -5.26 8.66 -2.03
C ALA A 48 -6.31 7.65 -1.53
N ASN A 49 -6.97 6.97 -2.46
CA ASN A 49 -7.99 5.96 -2.15
C ASN A 49 -7.43 4.55 -2.36
N LEU A 50 -7.60 3.69 -1.35
CA LEU A 50 -7.21 2.29 -1.39
C LEU A 50 -8.46 1.40 -1.41
N LYS A 51 -8.68 0.70 -2.52
CA LYS A 51 -9.80 -0.23 -2.70
C LYS A 51 -9.33 -1.60 -3.15
N GLU A 52 -10.18 -2.59 -2.90
CA GLU A 52 -9.98 -3.95 -3.38
C GLU A 52 -9.99 -4.00 -4.91
N LEU A 53 -9.14 -4.85 -5.49
CA LEU A 53 -8.99 -5.05 -6.93
C LEU A 53 -9.15 -6.53 -7.27
N MET A 54 -10.05 -6.80 -8.21
CA MET A 54 -10.10 -8.10 -8.86
C MET A 54 -9.23 -8.02 -10.11
N ILE A 55 -8.25 -8.91 -10.20
CA ILE A 55 -7.33 -9.04 -11.32
C ILE A 55 -7.63 -10.31 -12.11
N GLU A 56 -7.29 -10.30 -13.38
CA GLU A 56 -7.39 -11.48 -14.24
C GLU A 56 -6.41 -12.55 -13.72
N ASP A 57 -6.93 -13.76 -13.49
CA ASP A 57 -6.13 -14.88 -13.00
C ASP A 57 -5.41 -15.53 -14.19
N GLY A 58 -4.15 -15.14 -14.35
CA GLY A 58 -3.25 -15.62 -15.40
C GLY A 58 -2.66 -17.00 -15.16
N ARG A 59 -3.05 -17.74 -14.10
CA ARG A 59 -2.59 -19.11 -13.81
C ARG A 59 -3.11 -20.11 -14.87
N ALA A 60 -2.61 -20.01 -16.09
CA ALA A 60 -2.69 -21.05 -17.09
C ALA A 60 -1.77 -22.19 -16.64
N ARG A 61 -2.35 -23.26 -16.09
CA ARG A 61 -1.62 -24.52 -15.89
C ARG A 61 -1.24 -25.08 -17.25
N PRO A 62 0.04 -25.43 -17.52
CA PRO A 62 0.39 -26.23 -18.69
C PRO A 62 -0.49 -27.49 -18.73
N GLY A 63 -1.20 -27.73 -19.83
CA GLY A 63 -2.05 -28.91 -20.02
C GLY A 63 -3.53 -28.77 -19.62
N VAL A 64 -3.98 -27.67 -19.00
CA VAL A 64 -5.41 -27.43 -18.76
C VAL A 64 -5.96 -26.52 -19.85
N ARG A 65 -6.81 -27.05 -20.74
CA ARG A 65 -7.53 -26.24 -21.74
C ARG A 65 -8.27 -25.13 -21.01
N ARG A 66 -8.01 -23.87 -21.39
CA ARG A 66 -8.84 -22.73 -20.96
C ARG A 66 -10.30 -23.10 -21.22
N ALA A 67 -11.13 -23.12 -20.18
CA ALA A 67 -12.57 -23.16 -20.38
C ALA A 67 -12.91 -21.92 -21.21
N ARG A 68 -13.28 -22.11 -22.48
CA ARG A 68 -13.77 -21.04 -23.35
C ARG A 68 -14.96 -20.41 -22.64
N GLY A 69 -14.80 -19.24 -22.04
CA GLY A 69 -15.95 -18.51 -21.52
C GLY A 69 -15.71 -17.38 -20.52
N ARG A 70 -14.79 -17.49 -19.55
CA ARG A 70 -14.56 -16.43 -18.54
C ARG A 70 -13.13 -16.45 -18.04
N SER A 71 -12.44 -15.31 -18.08
CA SER A 71 -11.26 -15.10 -17.24
C SER A 71 -11.67 -15.36 -15.80
N SER A 72 -11.00 -16.28 -15.10
CA SER A 72 -11.10 -16.32 -13.65
C SER A 72 -10.55 -14.99 -13.12
N TYR A 73 -11.16 -14.48 -12.07
CA TYR A 73 -10.68 -13.28 -11.38
C TYR A 73 -10.32 -13.67 -9.97
N ARG A 74 -9.20 -13.14 -9.47
CA ARG A 74 -8.78 -13.29 -8.07
C ARG A 74 -8.48 -11.95 -7.44
N SER A 75 -8.42 -11.91 -6.11
CA SER A 75 -8.06 -10.70 -5.38
C SER A 75 -6.59 -10.38 -5.60
N ILE A 76 -6.26 -9.09 -5.75
CA ILE A 76 -4.88 -8.63 -5.72
C ILE A 76 -4.21 -8.94 -4.38
N LEU A 77 -4.96 -8.97 -3.27
CA LEU A 77 -4.43 -9.30 -1.95
C LEU A 77 -4.01 -10.76 -1.87
N GLU A 78 -4.62 -11.66 -2.65
CA GLU A 78 -4.14 -13.04 -2.75
C GLU A 78 -2.74 -13.09 -3.41
N VAL A 79 -2.49 -12.25 -4.40
CA VAL A 79 -1.16 -12.13 -5.02
C VAL A 79 -0.17 -11.48 -4.06
N LEU A 80 -0.54 -10.39 -3.40
CA LEU A 80 0.32 -9.75 -2.39
C LEU A 80 0.64 -10.72 -1.25
N ALA A 81 -0.28 -11.59 -0.84
CA ALA A 81 -0.01 -12.65 0.13
C ALA A 81 1.03 -13.64 -0.41
N ASP A 82 0.97 -14.01 -1.69
CA ASP A 82 1.99 -14.84 -2.33
C ASP A 82 3.36 -14.13 -2.35
N HIS A 83 3.41 -12.82 -2.61
CA HIS A 83 4.64 -12.01 -2.55
C HIS A 83 5.21 -11.92 -1.13
N ALA A 84 4.37 -11.64 -0.12
CA ALA A 84 4.79 -11.58 1.27
C ALA A 84 5.39 -12.91 1.75
N ARG A 85 4.80 -14.05 1.36
CA ARG A 85 5.37 -15.39 1.67
C ARG A 85 6.73 -15.63 1.02
N ARG A 86 7.03 -14.97 -0.10
CA ARG A 86 8.36 -15.00 -0.75
C ARG A 86 9.34 -13.97 -0.19
N GLY A 87 8.93 -13.16 0.79
CA GLY A 87 9.77 -12.13 1.39
C GLY A 87 9.84 -10.83 0.61
N VAL A 88 8.93 -10.60 -0.35
CA VAL A 88 8.81 -9.31 -1.04
C VAL A 88 8.32 -8.26 -0.05
N GLU A 89 8.98 -7.12 -0.02
CA GLU A 89 8.63 -6.02 0.87
C GLU A 89 7.41 -5.24 0.35
N LEU A 90 6.32 -5.19 1.13
CA LEU A 90 5.07 -4.54 0.70
C LEU A 90 4.71 -3.35 1.59
N ARG A 91 4.58 -2.17 0.96
CA ARG A 91 4.25 -0.91 1.63
C ARG A 91 3.13 -0.17 0.91
N VAL A 92 2.14 0.32 1.65
CA VAL A 92 1.10 1.21 1.10
C VAL A 92 0.93 2.46 1.95
N LEU A 93 1.23 3.61 1.36
CA LEU A 93 0.91 4.92 1.91
C LEU A 93 -0.44 5.39 1.33
N HIS A 94 -1.43 5.59 2.19
CA HIS A 94 -2.78 5.99 1.78
C HIS A 94 -3.28 7.24 2.51
N ALA A 95 -4.28 7.93 1.94
CA ALA A 95 -4.77 9.20 2.50
C ALA A 95 -5.97 9.06 3.42
N ASP A 96 -6.79 8.04 3.16
CA ASP A 96 -8.03 7.80 3.87
C ASP A 96 -8.17 6.31 4.20
N ARG A 97 -9.11 5.98 5.08
CA ARG A 97 -9.41 4.62 5.49
C ARG A 97 -9.62 3.71 4.26
N PRO A 98 -8.92 2.57 4.16
CA PRO A 98 -9.15 1.62 3.09
C PRO A 98 -10.60 1.13 3.06
N SER A 99 -11.11 0.84 1.86
CA SER A 99 -12.53 0.50 1.70
C SER A 99 -12.93 -0.74 2.50
N GLY A 100 -14.22 -0.87 2.82
CA GLY A 100 -14.77 -2.03 3.52
C GLY A 100 -14.38 -3.37 2.89
N PRO A 101 -14.55 -3.55 1.56
CA PRO A 101 -14.12 -4.75 0.86
C PRO A 101 -12.62 -5.05 0.99
N PHE A 102 -11.75 -4.04 0.85
CA PHE A 102 -10.30 -4.21 1.00
C PHE A 102 -9.94 -4.75 2.38
N ARG A 103 -10.49 -4.13 3.43
CA ARG A 103 -10.22 -4.56 4.82
C ARG A 103 -10.77 -5.96 5.12
N ALA A 104 -11.94 -6.29 4.57
CA ALA A 104 -12.54 -7.61 4.74
C ALA A 104 -11.74 -8.71 4.03
N GLU A 105 -11.16 -8.40 2.87
CA GLU A 105 -10.29 -9.31 2.13
C GLU A 105 -8.91 -9.42 2.79
N LEU A 106 -8.31 -8.32 3.24
CA LEU A 106 -7.04 -8.33 3.98
C LEU A 106 -7.07 -9.27 5.18
N ALA A 107 -8.15 -9.22 5.97
CA ALA A 107 -8.35 -10.08 7.13
C ALA A 107 -8.45 -11.59 6.80
N ARG A 108 -8.61 -11.96 5.52
CA ARG A 108 -8.60 -13.37 5.07
C ARG A 108 -7.20 -13.89 4.78
N HIS A 109 -6.19 -13.02 4.76
CA HIS A 109 -4.80 -13.36 4.49
C HIS A 109 -3.96 -13.08 5.74
N PRO A 110 -3.83 -14.04 6.69
CA PRO A 110 -3.09 -13.82 7.94
C PRO A 110 -1.67 -13.29 7.72
N VAL A 111 -0.96 -13.79 6.70
CA VAL A 111 0.40 -13.29 6.36
C VAL A 111 0.44 -11.79 6.08
N LEU A 112 -0.62 -11.20 5.53
CA LEU A 112 -0.69 -9.76 5.28
C LEU A 112 -1.15 -8.99 6.53
N ASP A 113 -2.18 -9.49 7.21
CA ASP A 113 -2.76 -8.87 8.41
C ASP A 113 -1.77 -8.84 9.58
N GLU A 114 -0.91 -9.86 9.68
CA GLU A 114 0.14 -9.99 10.70
C GLU A 114 1.42 -9.19 10.36
N GLY A 115 1.39 -8.35 9.33
CA GLY A 115 2.46 -7.39 9.02
C GLY A 115 3.19 -7.62 7.70
N GLY A 116 2.83 -8.64 6.91
CA GLY A 116 3.37 -8.81 5.56
C GLY A 116 2.96 -7.72 4.57
N LEU A 117 1.97 -6.88 4.91
CA LEU A 117 1.63 -5.65 4.21
C LEU A 117 1.63 -4.47 5.18
N ALA A 118 2.63 -3.59 5.10
CA ALA A 118 2.67 -2.38 5.90
C ALA A 118 1.73 -1.32 5.33
N LEU A 119 0.80 -0.81 6.15
CA LEU A 119 -0.12 0.28 5.79
C LEU A 119 0.18 1.52 6.64
N ARG A 120 0.40 2.66 6.00
CA ARG A 120 0.54 3.96 6.69
C ARG A 120 -0.48 4.96 6.12
N LEU A 121 -1.06 5.76 7.02
CA LEU A 121 -2.07 6.76 6.66
C LEU A 121 -1.51 8.17 6.84
N CYS A 122 -1.48 8.96 5.77
CA CYS A 122 -1.20 10.40 5.84
C CYS A 122 -2.29 11.17 5.09
N PRO A 123 -3.12 11.99 5.75
CA PRO A 123 -4.21 12.73 5.08
C PRO A 123 -3.75 13.69 3.98
N ARG A 124 -2.47 14.07 3.96
CA ARG A 124 -1.86 14.92 2.93
C ARG A 124 -1.34 14.14 1.72
N ASN A 125 -1.28 12.80 1.78
CA ASN A 125 -0.83 12.01 0.64
C ASN A 125 -1.86 12.10 -0.48
N HIS A 126 -1.47 12.61 -1.64
CA HIS A 126 -2.32 12.55 -2.83
C HIS A 126 -1.58 12.01 -4.06
N MET A 127 -0.33 11.58 -3.87
CA MET A 127 0.45 10.90 -4.91
C MET A 127 -0.25 9.60 -5.30
N LYS A 128 -0.22 9.30 -6.60
CA LYS A 128 -0.53 7.96 -7.11
C LYS A 128 0.71 7.43 -7.81
N ALA A 129 1.43 6.58 -7.09
CA ALA A 129 2.68 6.01 -7.55
C ALA A 129 2.73 4.54 -7.16
N VAL A 130 3.34 3.73 -8.03
CA VAL A 130 3.68 2.33 -7.75
C VAL A 130 5.15 2.18 -8.11
N ILE A 131 5.98 1.94 -7.10
CA ILE A 131 7.42 1.68 -7.25
C ILE A 131 7.59 0.18 -7.06
N VAL A 132 8.15 -0.49 -8.06
CA VAL A 132 8.39 -1.94 -8.03
C VAL A 132 9.89 -2.18 -8.13
N ASP A 133 10.41 -2.97 -7.19
CA ASP A 133 11.79 -3.44 -7.13
C ASP A 133 12.86 -2.35 -7.16
N GLY A 134 12.51 -1.11 -6.79
CA GLY A 134 13.37 0.05 -6.91
C GLY A 134 13.80 0.36 -8.37
N ARG A 135 13.11 -0.21 -9.36
CA ARG A 135 13.54 -0.20 -10.76
C ARG A 135 12.47 0.24 -11.75
N ARG A 136 11.19 0.15 -11.37
CA ARG A 136 10.04 0.58 -12.18
C ARG A 136 9.18 1.55 -11.40
N LEU A 137 8.79 2.64 -12.06
CA LEU A 137 7.88 3.63 -11.52
C LEU A 137 6.69 3.81 -12.45
N TYR A 138 5.51 3.50 -11.93
CA TYR A 138 4.27 4.08 -12.42
C TYR A 138 3.96 5.37 -11.64
N LEU A 139 3.66 6.45 -12.34
CA LEU A 139 3.23 7.72 -11.76
C LEU A 139 2.04 8.28 -12.56
N GLY A 140 0.96 8.70 -11.90
CA GLY A 140 -0.20 9.20 -12.64
C GLY A 140 -1.34 9.74 -11.79
N SER A 141 -2.53 9.79 -12.38
CA SER A 141 -3.76 10.26 -11.74
C SER A 141 -4.57 9.13 -11.09
N ALA A 142 -4.38 7.88 -11.52
CA ALA A 142 -5.19 6.74 -11.11
C ALA A 142 -4.93 6.31 -9.66
N ASN A 143 -5.95 6.41 -8.80
CA ASN A 143 -5.90 5.78 -7.47
C ASN A 143 -5.92 4.25 -7.59
N TRP A 144 -5.42 3.56 -6.56
CA TRP A 144 -5.46 2.10 -6.40
C TRP A 144 -6.90 1.57 -6.23
N THR A 145 -7.62 1.54 -7.34
CA THR A 145 -9.03 1.17 -7.46
C THR A 145 -9.27 0.56 -8.83
N GLY A 146 -10.26 -0.34 -8.94
CA GLY A 146 -10.47 -1.04 -10.22
C GLY A 146 -10.90 -0.11 -11.35
N ALA A 147 -11.58 1.00 -11.01
CA ALA A 147 -11.94 2.02 -11.99
C ALA A 147 -10.73 2.86 -12.43
N GLY A 148 -9.78 3.16 -11.52
CA GLY A 148 -8.57 3.92 -11.85
C GLY A 148 -7.56 3.09 -12.65
N LEU A 149 -7.19 1.90 -12.14
CA LEU A 149 -6.11 1.07 -12.71
C LEU A 149 -6.57 0.16 -13.85
N GLY A 150 -7.56 0.58 -14.65
CA GLY A 150 -7.95 -0.15 -15.88
C GLY A 150 -8.62 -1.53 -15.70
N ALA A 151 -8.84 -2.00 -14.46
CA ALA A 151 -9.44 -3.31 -14.16
C ALA A 151 -10.97 -3.38 -14.39
N ARG A 152 -11.62 -2.25 -14.68
CA ARG A 152 -13.03 -2.19 -15.08
C ARG A 152 -13.15 -2.07 -16.61
N GLY A 153 -14.29 -2.55 -17.13
CA GLY A 153 -14.60 -2.43 -18.56
C GLY A 153 -14.60 -0.98 -19.06
N ALA A 154 -14.48 -0.79 -20.37
CA ALA A 154 -14.24 0.52 -20.98
C ALA A 154 -15.24 1.62 -20.63
N THR A 155 -16.49 1.24 -20.39
CA THR A 155 -17.58 2.16 -20.05
C THR A 155 -17.71 2.41 -18.54
N ARG A 156 -16.89 1.78 -17.70
CA ARG A 156 -16.97 1.83 -16.22
C ARG A 156 -15.65 2.13 -15.53
N ARG A 157 -14.56 2.29 -16.27
CA ARG A 157 -13.27 2.76 -15.75
C ARG A 157 -13.19 4.28 -15.86
N ASN A 158 -12.36 4.89 -15.03
CA ASN A 158 -12.07 6.31 -15.04
C ASN A 158 -11.25 6.68 -16.29
N PHE A 159 -11.33 7.95 -16.68
CA PHE A 159 -10.36 8.56 -17.58
C PHE A 159 -9.18 9.02 -16.74
N GLU A 160 -8.04 8.36 -16.90
CA GLU A 160 -6.82 8.60 -16.13
C GLU A 160 -5.63 8.64 -17.09
N LEU A 161 -4.61 9.43 -16.74
CA LEU A 161 -3.32 9.45 -17.42
C LEU A 161 -2.21 9.08 -16.44
N GLY A 162 -1.17 8.48 -16.97
CA GLY A 162 0.00 8.10 -16.19
C GLY A 162 1.19 7.89 -17.10
N VAL A 163 2.34 7.70 -16.48
CA VAL A 163 3.58 7.32 -17.14
C VAL A 163 4.17 6.10 -16.44
N MET A 164 4.76 5.21 -17.23
CA MET A 164 5.66 4.16 -16.73
C MET A 164 7.08 4.52 -17.17
N THR A 165 8.05 4.36 -16.26
CA THR A 165 9.46 4.62 -16.55
C THR A 165 10.38 3.76 -15.69
N GLU A 166 11.58 3.48 -16.20
CA GLU A 166 12.70 2.90 -15.46
C GLU A 166 13.82 3.93 -15.21
N ASP A 167 13.53 5.22 -15.43
CA ASP A 167 14.51 6.28 -15.24
C ASP A 167 14.90 6.44 -13.76
N THR A 168 16.17 6.19 -13.47
CA THR A 168 16.71 6.13 -12.10
C THR A 168 16.61 7.47 -11.37
N ARG A 169 16.81 8.61 -12.05
CA ARG A 169 16.74 9.91 -11.38
C ARG A 169 15.31 10.26 -10.99
N VAL A 170 14.32 9.96 -11.83
CA VAL A 170 12.91 10.17 -11.48
C VAL A 170 12.51 9.22 -10.35
N LEU A 171 12.93 7.94 -10.43
CA LEU A 171 12.76 6.95 -9.37
C LEU A 171 13.31 7.46 -8.04
N ASP A 172 14.56 7.93 -7.99
CA ASP A 172 15.21 8.42 -6.76
C ASP A 172 14.42 9.57 -6.12
N HIS A 173 13.93 10.53 -6.91
CA HIS A 173 13.15 11.65 -6.40
C HIS A 173 11.80 11.18 -5.83
N VAL A 174 11.07 10.35 -6.57
CA VAL A 174 9.75 9.87 -6.15
C VAL A 174 9.87 8.93 -4.95
N GLN A 175 10.86 8.04 -4.95
CA GLN A 175 11.14 7.13 -3.84
C GLN A 175 11.64 7.87 -2.61
N GLY A 176 12.47 8.91 -2.78
CA GLY A 176 12.90 9.80 -1.70
C GLY A 176 11.72 10.55 -1.06
N LEU A 177 10.82 11.12 -1.87
CA LEU A 177 9.59 11.74 -1.38
C LEU A 177 8.70 10.73 -0.66
N TYR A 178 8.49 9.54 -1.25
CA TYR A 178 7.75 8.46 -0.64
C TYR A 178 8.30 8.12 0.75
N GLN A 179 9.61 7.88 0.84
CA GLN A 179 10.28 7.49 2.08
C GLN A 179 10.22 8.60 3.13
N HIS A 180 10.40 9.86 2.73
CA HIS A 180 10.29 11.02 3.62
C HIS A 180 8.89 11.12 4.25
N LEU A 181 7.83 10.91 3.46
CA LEU A 181 6.47 10.86 3.99
C LEU A 181 6.24 9.60 4.83
N TRP A 182 6.69 8.45 4.35
CA TRP A 182 6.54 7.15 5.01
C TRP A 182 7.11 7.18 6.41
N SER A 183 8.35 7.67 6.60
CA SER A 183 9.01 7.77 7.90
C SER A 183 8.49 8.89 8.80
N GLY A 184 7.51 9.69 8.34
CA GLY A 184 6.99 10.81 9.11
C GLY A 184 7.91 12.05 9.12
N GLY A 185 8.87 12.15 8.19
CA GLY A 185 9.75 13.31 8.08
C GLY A 185 9.02 14.65 7.89
N ALA A 186 7.79 14.62 7.37
CA ALA A 186 6.92 15.79 7.23
C ALA A 186 5.97 16.03 8.43
N CYS A 187 5.95 15.15 9.44
CA CYS A 187 4.94 15.18 10.51
C CYS A 187 5.20 16.26 11.57
N GLY A 188 6.46 16.54 11.91
CA GLY A 188 6.81 17.44 13.02
C GLY A 188 6.24 18.85 12.88
N ALA A 189 6.36 19.45 11.70
CA ALA A 189 5.83 20.79 11.38
C ALA A 189 4.50 20.75 10.60
N CYS A 190 3.80 19.61 10.59
CA CYS A 190 2.59 19.46 9.78
C CYS A 190 1.42 20.28 10.34
N GLY A 191 0.90 21.24 9.56
CA GLY A 191 -0.27 22.03 9.96
C GLY A 191 -1.57 21.22 10.14
N LEU A 192 -1.63 19.97 9.70
CA LEU A 192 -2.76 19.05 9.96
C LEU A 192 -2.54 18.12 11.17
N ARG A 193 -1.44 18.28 11.92
CA ARG A 193 -1.03 17.33 12.98
C ARG A 193 -2.13 17.06 14.00
N GLU A 194 -2.82 18.09 14.48
CA GLU A 194 -3.90 17.97 15.47
C GLU A 194 -5.10 17.16 14.97
N ARG A 195 -5.29 17.09 13.64
CA ARG A 195 -6.38 16.33 12.99
C ARG A 195 -5.87 15.04 12.34
N CYS A 196 -4.57 14.76 12.47
CA CYS A 196 -3.98 13.54 11.93
C CYS A 196 -4.41 12.36 12.81
N PRO A 197 -5.03 11.31 12.24
CA PRO A 197 -5.50 10.17 13.03
C PRO A 197 -4.36 9.37 13.67
N GLY A 198 -3.13 9.54 13.19
CA GLY A 198 -1.92 8.94 13.74
C GLY A 198 -0.69 9.50 13.03
N PRO A 199 0.01 10.50 13.62
CA PRO A 199 1.26 11.01 13.06
C PRO A 199 2.29 9.90 12.88
N LEU A 200 2.89 9.82 11.69
CA LEU A 200 3.76 8.70 11.30
C LEU A 200 5.10 8.69 12.04
N ASP A 201 5.56 9.86 12.49
CA ASP A 201 6.75 10.04 13.33
C ASP A 201 6.61 9.43 14.73
N LEU A 202 5.40 9.06 15.15
CA LEU A 202 5.13 8.41 16.43
C LEU A 202 5.05 6.87 16.31
N LEU A 203 5.05 6.31 15.08
CA LEU A 203 4.87 4.87 14.89
C LEU A 203 6.05 4.04 15.40
N GLU A 204 7.28 4.53 15.27
CA GLU A 204 8.47 3.85 15.80
C GLU A 204 8.49 3.88 17.34
N GLN A 205 8.05 4.98 17.94
CA GLN A 205 7.96 5.12 19.41
C GLN A 205 6.95 4.12 20.00
N LEU A 206 5.80 3.94 19.34
CA LEU A 206 4.78 2.97 19.74
C LEU A 206 5.26 1.51 19.67
N SER A 207 6.27 1.21 18.84
CA SER A 207 6.86 -0.14 18.79
C SER A 207 7.93 -0.37 19.85
N ALA A 208 8.58 0.69 20.35
CA ALA A 208 9.59 0.62 21.40
C ALA A 208 9.00 0.55 22.82
N ASP A 209 7.79 1.10 23.01
CA ASP A 209 7.10 1.15 24.32
C ASP A 209 6.31 -0.13 24.66
N VAL A 210 6.33 -1.16 23.81
CA VAL A 210 5.75 -2.47 24.11
C VAL A 210 6.82 -3.33 24.80
N PRO A 211 6.69 -3.62 26.11
CA PRO A 211 7.65 -4.48 26.79
C PRO A 211 7.67 -5.86 26.13
N ALA A 212 8.88 -6.36 25.84
CA ALA A 212 9.08 -7.69 25.27
C ALA A 212 8.37 -8.75 26.13
N PRO A 213 7.73 -9.77 25.51
CA PRO A 213 7.04 -10.80 26.26
C PRO A 213 8.00 -11.54 27.20
N ALA A 214 7.63 -11.63 28.48
CA ALA A 214 8.43 -12.19 29.58
C ALA A 214 8.76 -13.69 29.48
N HIS A 215 8.41 -14.36 28.38
CA HIS A 215 8.59 -15.80 28.20
C HIS A 215 9.95 -16.22 27.62
N LEU A 216 10.85 -15.27 27.35
CA LEU A 216 12.23 -15.56 26.91
C LEU A 216 13.27 -15.49 28.05
N ALA A 217 12.87 -15.18 29.27
CA ALA A 217 13.75 -15.17 30.44
C ALA A 217 13.72 -16.51 31.20
N ALA A 218 14.09 -17.60 30.53
CA ALA A 218 14.47 -18.85 31.19
C ALA A 218 15.63 -19.48 30.40
N GLY A 219 16.76 -19.65 31.08
CA GLY A 219 18.09 -19.74 30.50
C GLY A 219 18.37 -20.98 29.63
N SER A 220 19.34 -20.83 28.75
CA SER A 220 20.07 -21.95 28.14
C SER A 220 21.49 -22.03 28.73
N PRO A 221 22.02 -23.23 29.00
CA PRO A 221 23.36 -23.41 29.51
C PRO A 221 24.41 -23.19 28.40
N ALA A 222 25.60 -22.78 28.81
CA ALA A 222 26.72 -22.42 27.96
C ALA A 222 27.22 -23.58 27.06
N ALA A 223 27.60 -23.23 25.83
CA ALA A 223 28.37 -24.06 24.91
C ALA A 223 29.82 -23.55 24.81
N PRO A 224 30.78 -24.38 24.37
CA PRO A 224 32.02 -23.86 23.81
C PRO A 224 32.23 -24.27 22.33
N GLY A 225 32.70 -23.31 21.52
CA GLY A 225 33.61 -23.57 20.39
C GLY A 225 33.17 -23.17 18.97
N SER A 226 33.36 -21.89 18.61
CA SER A 226 33.80 -21.22 17.34
C SER A 226 33.71 -21.89 15.92
N PRO A 227 33.86 -21.12 14.81
CA PRO A 227 33.33 -19.78 14.47
C PRO A 227 32.83 -19.65 12.99
N ALA A 228 32.34 -18.45 12.66
CA ALA A 228 32.26 -17.81 11.32
C ALA A 228 31.06 -18.10 10.40
N ALA A 229 30.12 -17.13 10.35
CA ALA A 229 29.66 -16.45 9.12
C ALA A 229 28.70 -15.32 9.52
N ALA A 230 29.07 -14.07 9.24
CA ALA A 230 28.25 -12.90 9.51
C ALA A 230 27.14 -12.77 8.46
N ALA A 231 25.91 -13.07 8.86
CA ALA A 231 24.69 -12.61 8.21
C ALA A 231 23.85 -11.86 9.25
N SER A 232 23.53 -10.61 8.94
CA SER A 232 22.74 -9.72 9.80
C SER A 232 21.30 -10.25 9.92
N PRO A 233 20.71 -10.41 11.12
CA PRO A 233 19.34 -10.88 11.23
C PRO A 233 18.36 -9.69 11.08
N ALA A 234 17.41 -9.86 10.15
CA ALA A 234 16.20 -9.05 10.08
C ALA A 234 15.42 -9.16 11.40
N ALA A 235 15.04 -8.02 11.97
CA ALA A 235 14.24 -7.96 13.19
C ALA A 235 12.80 -8.46 12.95
N PRO A 236 12.17 -9.16 13.90
CA PRO A 236 10.79 -9.62 13.76
C PRO A 236 9.80 -8.46 13.93
N ALA A 237 8.85 -8.34 13.00
CA ALA A 237 7.71 -7.43 13.13
C ALA A 237 6.78 -7.92 14.25
N THR A 238 6.60 -7.09 15.29
CA THR A 238 5.71 -7.37 16.42
C THR A 238 4.29 -6.86 16.12
N VAL A 239 3.31 -7.77 16.22
CA VAL A 239 1.88 -7.53 15.94
C VAL A 239 1.21 -6.80 17.11
N VAL A 240 0.59 -5.64 16.85
CA VAL A 240 -0.27 -4.92 17.80
C VAL A 240 -1.73 -5.30 17.57
N ARG A 241 -2.38 -5.92 18.57
CA ARG A 241 -3.83 -6.20 18.57
C ARG A 241 -4.64 -4.93 18.83
N VAL A 242 -5.60 -4.61 17.95
CA VAL A 242 -6.62 -3.57 18.22
C VAL A 242 -7.97 -4.24 18.51
N SER A 243 -8.41 -4.18 19.76
CA SER A 243 -9.74 -4.64 20.20
C SER A 243 -10.86 -3.70 19.72
N PRO A 244 -12.01 -4.21 19.24
CA PRO A 244 -13.11 -3.37 18.78
C PRO A 244 -13.93 -2.81 19.95
N ARG A 245 -13.98 -1.48 20.10
CA ARG A 245 -14.95 -0.82 20.97
C ARG A 245 -16.37 -0.96 20.40
N ARG A 246 -17.31 -1.29 21.30
CA ARG A 246 -18.73 -1.60 21.06
C ARG A 246 -19.49 -0.45 20.38
N ARG A 247 -20.31 -0.78 19.37
CA ARG A 247 -21.30 0.12 18.72
C ARG A 247 -22.43 0.47 19.69
N ALA A 248 -22.75 1.77 19.80
CA ALA A 248 -24.00 2.25 20.38
C ALA A 248 -25.18 1.98 19.42
N LYS A 249 -26.33 1.54 19.97
CA LYS A 249 -27.56 1.20 19.25
C LYS A 249 -28.35 2.46 18.87
N SER A 250 -28.68 2.64 17.59
CA SER A 250 -29.65 3.65 17.12
C SER A 250 -31.07 3.06 17.06
N LYS A 251 -32.06 3.75 17.66
CA LYS A 251 -33.49 3.40 17.67
C LYS A 251 -34.16 3.54 16.29
N PRO A 252 -35.26 2.82 16.00
CA PRO A 252 -35.97 2.90 14.73
C PRO A 252 -37.00 4.05 14.70
N THR A 253 -37.05 4.79 13.60
CA THR A 253 -38.07 5.80 13.30
C THR A 253 -39.35 5.15 12.77
N ARG A 254 -40.48 5.41 13.44
CA ARG A 254 -41.82 5.00 13.03
C ARG A 254 -42.33 5.87 11.87
N ARG A 255 -42.83 5.20 10.82
CA ARG A 255 -43.65 5.77 9.75
C ARG A 255 -44.97 6.33 10.32
N ARG A 256 -45.36 7.54 9.92
CA ARG A 256 -46.75 8.04 10.01
C ARG A 256 -47.28 8.31 8.62
N ARG A 257 -48.37 7.61 8.28
CA ARG A 257 -49.28 7.89 7.16
C ARG A 257 -50.00 9.22 7.43
N ALA A 258 -50.10 10.08 6.43
CA ALA A 258 -51.01 11.22 6.44
C ALA A 258 -52.27 10.85 5.65
N ALA A 259 -53.42 11.00 6.31
CA ALA A 259 -54.75 10.94 5.71
C ALA A 259 -55.13 12.33 5.19
N ARG A 260 -55.87 12.36 4.07
CA ARG A 260 -56.56 13.54 3.52
C ARG A 260 -57.63 14.07 4.50
N PRO A 261 -58.04 15.33 4.32
CA PRO A 261 -59.47 15.60 4.29
C PRO A 261 -59.91 16.47 3.09
N SER A 262 -61.17 16.22 2.74
CA SER A 262 -62.20 16.99 2.00
C SER A 262 -61.78 18.05 0.98
#